data_AF-A0A7S2R0X1-F1
#
_entry.id   AF-A0A7S2R0X1-F1
#
_cell.length_a   1.000
_cell.length_b   1.000
_cell.length_c   1.000
_cell.angle_alpha   90.00
_cell.angle_beta   90.00
_cell.angle_gamma   90.00
#
_symmetry.space_group_name_H-M   'P 1'
#
loop_
_entity.id
_entity.type
_entity.pdbx_description
1 polymer ?
#
loop_
_entity_poly.entity_id
_entity_poly.type
_entity_poly.pdbx_seq_one_letter_code
_entity_poly.pdbx_strand_id
1 'polypeptide(L)'
;EIIVHLHSSQSPTQSQFHPNSESSQTENIDTTLMVSSSIENNVEKNEYRSRCPKRVVAMVNTAEWWSLWIGFASFWLAFMLTFVVPYESGSKRAKYTIPQPMKWQRNPFDAWDTYGIVGTLILLTIYGLLYLISLKCTGKISKAEPALMYCKGFAIMSSLALISFWIGRNEWCSDHGLGYAVISIIFGMLVSNFPGKRPTWLLMVAKDGEFFIKCSLVLLAVEFSVIGKFGWQAFVVSWIGSPIALIAGYLIGTRSFKMGPQLALLIAAGSTWCGA
;
A
#
# COMPACT_ATOMS: atom_id res chain seq x y z
N GLU A 1 34.92 -6.73 -27.13
CA GLU A 1 35.92 -7.51 -26.36
C GLU A 1 35.17 -8.34 -25.32
N ILE A 2 35.05 -9.66 -25.51
CA ILE A 2 35.85 -10.73 -24.84
C ILE A 2 35.29 -10.98 -23.41
N ILE A 3 34.82 -12.14 -22.91
CA ILE A 3 34.89 -13.61 -23.16
C ILE A 3 33.83 -14.25 -22.18
N VAL A 4 32.83 -15.05 -22.57
CA VAL A 4 32.69 -16.54 -22.68
C VAL A 4 33.48 -17.44 -21.69
N HIS A 5 32.80 -18.17 -20.79
CA HIS A 5 33.19 -19.51 -20.28
C HIS A 5 31.95 -20.12 -19.57
N LEU A 6 31.21 -21.14 -20.04
CA LEU A 6 31.44 -22.57 -20.35
C LEU A 6 31.84 -23.48 -19.16
N HIS A 7 30.90 -24.35 -18.75
CA HIS A 7 31.07 -25.76 -18.31
C HIS A 7 29.64 -26.40 -18.19
N SER A 8 29.17 -27.37 -18.99
CA SER A 8 29.52 -28.82 -19.12
C SER A 8 29.37 -29.57 -17.77
N SER A 9 28.68 -30.70 -17.57
CA SER A 9 28.31 -31.85 -18.42
C SER A 9 27.35 -32.83 -17.68
N GLN A 10 26.85 -33.83 -18.41
CA GLN A 10 26.47 -35.22 -18.02
C GLN A 10 24.99 -35.65 -17.83
N SER A 11 24.54 -36.46 -18.80
CA SER A 11 23.52 -37.54 -18.76
C SER A 11 24.12 -38.89 -18.32
N PRO A 12 23.29 -39.91 -17.98
CA PRO A 12 23.45 -41.21 -18.68
C PRO A 12 22.17 -42.06 -18.92
N THR A 13 22.12 -42.67 -20.13
CA THR A 13 21.72 -44.04 -20.58
C THR A 13 20.44 -44.79 -20.14
N GLN A 14 19.81 -45.42 -21.16
CA GLN A 14 18.69 -46.37 -21.20
C GLN A 14 19.02 -47.81 -20.79
N SER A 15 17.99 -48.60 -20.40
CA SER A 15 17.92 -50.06 -20.67
C SER A 15 16.46 -50.53 -20.86
N GLN A 16 16.24 -51.50 -21.78
CA GLN A 16 14.97 -52.20 -22.07
C GLN A 16 15.10 -53.70 -21.72
N PHE A 17 14.02 -54.37 -21.29
CA PHE A 17 13.56 -55.69 -21.83
C PHE A 17 12.16 -56.15 -21.30
N HIS A 18 11.56 -57.10 -22.02
CA HIS A 18 10.14 -57.50 -22.25
C HIS A 18 9.33 -58.27 -21.13
N PRO A 19 8.01 -58.59 -21.36
CA PRO A 19 6.96 -58.87 -20.35
C PRO A 19 6.57 -60.35 -20.17
N ASN A 20 5.77 -60.69 -19.14
CA ASN A 20 4.57 -61.58 -19.20
C ASN A 20 3.90 -61.93 -17.84
N SER A 21 2.57 -62.14 -17.90
CA SER A 21 1.65 -62.89 -17.01
C SER A 21 0.83 -62.15 -15.91
N GLU A 22 -0.40 -61.76 -16.28
CA GLU A 22 -1.56 -61.47 -15.40
C GLU A 22 -2.35 -62.75 -15.08
N SER A 23 -2.96 -62.85 -13.89
CA SER A 23 -4.30 -63.46 -13.63
C SER A 23 -4.58 -63.91 -12.17
N SER A 24 -3.90 -63.38 -11.14
CA SER A 24 -4.32 -63.61 -9.74
C SER A 24 -4.27 -62.38 -8.83
N GLN A 25 -4.00 -61.19 -9.38
CA GLN A 25 -3.76 -59.99 -8.59
C GLN A 25 -4.98 -59.06 -8.47
N THR A 26 -6.01 -59.21 -9.30
CA THR A 26 -7.03 -58.16 -9.49
C THR A 26 -7.89 -57.87 -8.26
N GLU A 27 -8.18 -58.86 -7.41
CA GLU A 27 -9.05 -58.66 -6.23
C GLU A 27 -8.30 -58.09 -5.01
N ASN A 28 -7.02 -58.42 -4.86
CA ASN A 28 -6.15 -57.82 -3.83
C ASN A 28 -5.71 -56.40 -4.21
N ILE A 29 -5.59 -56.10 -5.50
CA ILE A 29 -5.22 -54.76 -5.98
C ILE A 29 -6.29 -53.73 -5.63
N ASP A 30 -7.59 -54.02 -5.82
CA ASP A 30 -8.65 -53.05 -5.56
C ASP A 30 -8.78 -52.69 -4.07
N THR A 31 -8.68 -53.68 -3.18
CA THR A 31 -8.73 -53.44 -1.72
C THR A 31 -7.49 -52.67 -1.25
N THR A 32 -6.32 -52.97 -1.83
CA THR A 32 -5.07 -52.27 -1.50
C THR A 32 -5.04 -50.85 -2.07
N LEU A 33 -5.60 -50.60 -3.25
CA LEU A 33 -5.75 -49.26 -3.84
C LEU A 33 -6.75 -48.39 -3.07
N MET A 34 -7.86 -48.96 -2.62
CA MET A 34 -8.85 -48.25 -1.78
C MET A 34 -8.28 -47.87 -0.41
N VAL A 35 -7.48 -48.75 0.21
CA VAL A 35 -6.79 -48.45 1.48
C VAL A 35 -5.65 -47.45 1.28
N SER A 36 -4.85 -47.59 0.22
CA SER A 36 -3.76 -46.66 -0.09
C SER A 36 -4.27 -45.26 -0.37
N SER A 37 -5.33 -45.12 -1.18
CA SER A 37 -5.96 -43.81 -1.46
C SER A 37 -6.62 -43.20 -0.22
N SER A 38 -7.20 -44.01 0.67
CA SER A 38 -7.77 -43.52 1.93
C SER A 38 -6.69 -43.06 2.92
N ILE A 39 -5.56 -43.76 2.98
CA ILE A 39 -4.42 -43.37 3.83
C ILE A 39 -3.75 -42.10 3.29
N GLU A 40 -3.54 -42.01 1.98
CA GLU A 40 -2.92 -40.85 1.32
C GLU A 40 -3.76 -39.58 1.50
N ASN A 41 -5.09 -39.68 1.31
CA ASN A 41 -6.02 -38.58 1.56
C ASN A 41 -6.03 -38.13 3.03
N ASN A 42 -5.87 -39.06 3.98
CA ASN A 42 -5.84 -38.72 5.42
C ASN A 42 -4.48 -38.13 5.84
N VAL A 43 -3.37 -38.58 5.26
CA VAL A 43 -2.03 -38.01 5.49
C VAL A 43 -1.94 -36.60 4.91
N GLU A 44 -2.47 -36.37 3.70
CA GLU A 44 -2.47 -35.05 3.06
C GLU A 44 -3.36 -34.05 3.82
N LYS A 45 -4.55 -34.48 4.27
CA LYS A 45 -5.42 -33.64 5.13
C LYS A 45 -4.75 -33.27 6.46
N ASN A 46 -4.03 -34.21 7.07
CA ASN A 46 -3.36 -33.98 8.35
C ASN A 46 -2.10 -33.10 8.20
N GLU A 47 -1.35 -33.22 7.10
CA GLU A 47 -0.25 -32.29 6.78
C GLU A 47 -0.76 -30.87 6.48
N TYR A 48 -1.85 -30.75 5.74
CA TYR A 48 -2.46 -29.44 5.44
C TYR A 48 -2.93 -28.75 6.74
N ARG A 49 -3.59 -29.50 7.63
CA ARG A 49 -4.07 -28.99 8.92
C ARG A 49 -2.94 -28.59 9.89
N SER A 50 -1.79 -29.27 9.79
CA SER A 50 -0.58 -29.01 10.60
C SER A 50 0.29 -27.85 10.07
N ARG A 51 0.27 -27.55 8.76
CA ARG A 51 1.03 -26.44 8.16
C ARG A 51 0.37 -25.06 8.30
N CYS A 52 -0.96 -25.01 8.47
CA CYS A 52 -1.71 -23.76 8.64
C CYS A 52 -1.18 -22.86 9.77
N PRO A 53 -0.89 -23.34 11.00
CA PRO A 53 -0.35 -22.46 12.05
C PRO A 53 1.06 -21.93 11.74
N LYS A 54 1.90 -22.72 11.04
CA LYS A 54 3.27 -22.30 10.69
C LYS A 54 3.31 -21.22 9.61
N ARG A 55 2.39 -21.25 8.64
CA ARG A 55 2.25 -20.19 7.62
C ARG A 55 1.76 -18.88 8.22
N VAL A 56 0.81 -18.92 9.15
CA VAL A 56 0.32 -17.71 9.83
C VAL A 56 1.42 -17.08 10.69
N VAL A 57 2.18 -17.87 11.45
CA VAL A 57 3.32 -17.37 12.23
C VAL A 57 4.43 -16.81 11.32
N ALA A 58 4.66 -17.40 10.16
CA ALA A 58 5.59 -16.84 9.16
C ALA A 58 5.07 -15.52 8.54
N MET A 59 3.76 -15.39 8.31
CA MET A 59 3.13 -14.17 7.82
C MET A 59 3.14 -13.04 8.85
N VAL A 60 3.07 -13.35 10.15
CA VAL A 60 3.11 -12.34 11.23
C VAL A 60 4.41 -11.52 11.24
N ASN A 61 5.51 -12.05 10.69
CA ASN A 61 6.76 -11.29 10.55
C ASN A 61 6.88 -10.53 9.21
N THR A 62 5.88 -10.62 8.33
CA THR A 62 5.89 -9.90 7.04
C THR A 62 5.32 -8.49 7.21
N ALA A 63 5.92 -7.51 6.51
CA ALA A 63 5.48 -6.12 6.53
C ALA A 63 4.05 -5.94 5.99
N GLU A 64 3.64 -6.81 5.06
CA GLU A 64 2.31 -6.84 4.44
C GLU A 64 1.20 -7.06 5.46
N TRP A 65 1.42 -8.00 6.37
CA TRP A 65 0.45 -8.33 7.41
C TRP A 65 0.21 -7.12 8.33
N TRP A 66 1.29 -6.49 8.79
CA TRP A 66 1.19 -5.35 9.70
C TRP A 66 0.60 -4.10 9.07
N SER A 67 0.83 -3.85 7.78
CA SER A 67 0.19 -2.73 7.06
C SER A 67 -1.34 -2.83 7.11
N LEU A 68 -1.89 -4.03 6.89
CA LEU A 68 -3.33 -4.24 6.90
C LEU A 68 -3.94 -4.05 8.29
N TRP A 69 -3.29 -4.60 9.33
CA TRP A 69 -3.73 -4.44 10.71
C TRP A 69 -3.66 -3.01 11.20
N ILE A 70 -2.66 -2.24 10.77
CA ILE A 70 -2.54 -0.82 11.14
C ILE A 70 -3.58 0.03 10.43
N GLY A 71 -3.90 -0.26 9.17
CA GLY A 71 -5.03 0.36 8.48
C GLY A 71 -6.34 0.12 9.24
N PHE A 72 -6.57 -1.11 9.70
CA PHE A 72 -7.75 -1.46 10.50
C PHE A 72 -7.74 -0.81 11.90
N ALA A 73 -6.59 -0.76 12.57
CA ALA A 73 -6.46 -0.07 13.85
C ALA A 73 -6.74 1.44 13.71
N SER A 74 -6.28 2.04 12.61
CA SER A 74 -6.54 3.44 12.27
C SER A 74 -8.03 3.69 12.00
N PHE A 75 -8.72 2.73 11.39
CA PHE A 75 -10.18 2.76 11.25
C PHE A 75 -10.89 2.72 12.61
N TRP A 76 -10.53 1.78 13.48
CA TRP A 76 -11.10 1.70 14.82
C TRP A 76 -10.86 2.97 15.63
N LEU A 77 -9.71 3.60 15.46
CA LEU A 77 -9.42 4.90 16.04
C LEU A 77 -10.39 5.98 15.53
N ALA A 78 -10.59 6.09 14.22
CA ALA A 78 -11.51 7.07 13.62
C ALA A 78 -12.97 6.82 14.04
N PHE A 79 -13.37 5.55 14.11
CA PHE A 79 -14.67 5.14 14.63
C PHE A 79 -14.82 5.57 16.10
N MET A 80 -13.86 5.23 16.97
CA MET A 80 -13.88 5.63 18.39
C MET A 80 -13.91 7.15 18.58
N LEU A 81 -13.15 7.91 17.78
CA LEU A 81 -13.20 9.38 17.78
C LEU A 81 -14.61 9.90 17.48
N THR A 82 -15.35 9.25 16.58
CA THR A 82 -16.73 9.62 16.25
C THR A 82 -17.69 9.42 17.44
N PHE A 83 -17.44 8.44 18.31
CA PHE A 83 -18.25 8.22 19.52
C PHE A 83 -17.82 9.11 20.70
N VAL A 84 -16.55 9.50 20.78
CA VAL A 84 -16.01 10.32 21.87
C VAL A 84 -16.34 11.81 21.69
N VAL A 85 -16.48 12.29 20.45
CA VAL A 85 -16.82 13.69 20.17
C VAL A 85 -18.35 13.84 20.20
N PRO A 86 -18.94 14.51 21.21
CA PRO A 86 -20.38 14.72 21.27
C PRO A 86 -20.82 15.54 20.06
N TYR A 87 -21.75 14.96 19.28
CA TYR A 87 -22.31 15.58 18.09
C TYR A 87 -23.25 16.71 18.49
N GLU A 88 -22.71 17.92 18.70
CA GLU A 88 -23.52 19.08 19.07
C GLU A 88 -24.14 19.70 17.82
N SER A 89 -25.46 19.46 17.65
CA SER A 89 -26.27 19.68 16.44
C SER A 89 -26.48 21.14 16.01
N GLY A 90 -25.67 22.10 16.49
CA GLY A 90 -25.93 23.54 16.33
C GLY A 90 -24.79 24.39 15.75
N SER A 91 -23.61 23.85 15.45
CA SER A 91 -22.49 24.66 14.96
C SER A 91 -21.86 24.07 13.69
N LYS A 92 -21.18 24.93 12.90
CA LYS A 92 -20.39 24.57 11.70
C LYS A 92 -19.35 23.44 11.93
N ARG A 93 -19.18 22.95 13.17
CA ARG A 93 -18.36 21.82 13.61
C ARG A 93 -18.97 20.44 13.34
N ALA A 94 -20.30 20.30 13.17
CA ALA A 94 -20.93 18.99 12.93
C ALA A 94 -20.49 18.31 11.62
N LYS A 95 -19.86 19.05 10.71
CA LYS A 95 -19.34 18.56 9.43
C LYS A 95 -17.92 17.96 9.51
N TYR A 96 -17.18 18.20 10.60
CA TYR A 96 -15.77 17.80 10.73
C TYR A 96 -15.56 16.95 11.98
N THR A 97 -16.02 15.70 11.94
CA THR A 97 -15.78 14.67 12.97
C THR A 97 -14.29 14.34 13.15
N ILE A 98 -13.48 14.65 12.13
CA ILE A 98 -12.04 14.47 12.12
C ILE A 98 -11.40 15.87 12.24
N PRO A 99 -10.49 16.10 13.21
CA PRO A 99 -9.83 17.38 13.37
C PRO A 99 -9.01 17.71 12.10
N GLN A 100 -9.40 18.78 11.40
CA GLN A 100 -8.77 19.25 10.17
C GLN A 100 -8.65 20.78 10.22
N PRO A 101 -7.57 21.39 9.68
CA PRO A 101 -7.51 22.83 9.50
C PRO A 101 -8.66 23.34 8.63
N MET A 102 -9.28 24.43 9.10
CA MET A 102 -10.39 25.07 8.40
C MET A 102 -9.90 25.78 7.13
N LYS A 103 -10.83 26.04 6.20
CA LYS A 103 -10.53 26.89 5.04
C LYS A 103 -10.21 28.29 5.52
N TRP A 104 -9.20 28.91 4.94
CA TRP A 104 -8.79 30.28 5.29
C TRP A 104 -8.61 31.12 4.02
N GLN A 105 -8.66 32.44 4.20
CA GLN A 105 -8.76 33.43 3.12
C GLN A 105 -7.69 34.51 3.22
N ARG A 106 -7.89 35.40 4.20
CA ARG A 106 -7.01 36.55 4.46
C ARG A 106 -5.97 36.24 5.53
N ASN A 107 -6.37 35.50 6.57
CA ASN A 107 -5.52 35.25 7.73
C ASN A 107 -5.16 33.76 7.81
N PRO A 108 -3.87 33.40 7.72
CA PRO A 108 -3.42 32.01 7.73
C PRO A 108 -3.61 31.34 9.11
N PHE A 109 -3.65 32.14 10.18
CA PHE A 109 -3.87 31.69 11.55
C PHE A 109 -5.34 31.38 11.87
N ASP A 110 -6.30 31.89 11.08
CA ASP A 110 -7.73 31.64 11.27
C ASP A 110 -8.11 30.18 10.93
N ALA A 111 -7.22 29.47 10.21
CA ALA A 111 -7.35 28.04 9.93
C ALA A 111 -7.20 27.16 11.18
N TRP A 112 -6.57 27.69 12.24
CA TRP A 112 -6.13 26.95 13.41
C TRP A 112 -6.94 27.32 14.65
N ASP A 113 -8.07 26.64 14.84
CA ASP A 113 -8.80 26.64 16.11
C ASP A 113 -8.03 25.80 17.16
N THR A 114 -8.16 26.12 18.46
CA THR A 114 -7.52 25.39 19.55
C THR A 114 -7.86 23.91 19.51
N TYR A 115 -9.11 23.57 19.18
CA TYR A 115 -9.55 22.19 18.97
C TYR A 115 -8.89 21.53 17.76
N GLY A 116 -8.71 22.27 16.65
CA GLY A 116 -8.06 21.78 15.44
C GLY A 116 -6.58 21.49 15.65
N ILE A 117 -5.86 22.38 16.35
CA ILE A 117 -4.44 22.19 16.69
C ILE A 117 -4.28 20.96 17.59
N VAL A 118 -5.00 20.92 18.72
CA VAL A 118 -4.88 19.85 19.71
C VAL A 118 -5.30 18.50 19.11
N GLY A 119 -6.42 18.47 18.39
CA GLY A 119 -6.89 17.27 17.70
C GLY A 119 -5.90 16.76 16.66
N THR A 120 -5.32 17.65 15.84
CA THR A 120 -4.33 17.26 14.81
C THR A 120 -3.04 16.73 15.44
N LEU A 121 -2.55 17.35 16.52
CA LEU A 121 -1.34 16.88 17.22
C LEU A 121 -1.54 15.53 17.90
N ILE A 122 -2.70 15.30 18.51
CA ILE A 122 -3.07 14.00 19.09
C ILE A 122 -3.13 12.94 17.99
N LEU A 123 -3.80 13.23 16.88
CA LEU A 123 -3.93 12.32 15.74
C LEU A 123 -2.56 11.95 15.15
N LEU A 124 -1.68 12.94 14.95
CA LEU A 124 -0.32 12.77 14.43
C LEU A 124 0.55 11.94 15.37
N THR A 125 0.39 12.15 16.69
CA THR A 125 1.08 11.35 17.71
C THR A 125 0.62 9.90 17.70
N ILE A 126 -0.69 9.67 17.59
CA ILE A 126 -1.26 8.31 17.53
C ILE A 126 -0.80 7.59 16.26
N TYR A 127 -0.83 8.24 15.09
CA TYR A 127 -0.30 7.66 13.85
C TYR A 127 1.21 7.39 13.92
N GLY A 128 1.98 8.28 14.56
CA GLY A 128 3.40 8.05 14.82
C GLY A 128 3.65 6.85 15.72
N LEU A 129 2.85 6.67 16.77
CA LEU A 129 2.93 5.49 17.65
C LEU A 129 2.55 4.20 16.91
N LEU A 130 1.47 4.20 16.13
CA LEU A 130 1.07 3.06 15.30
C LEU A 130 2.17 2.68 14.30
N TYR A 131 2.82 3.67 13.69
CA TYR A 131 3.96 3.45 12.81
C TYR A 131 5.16 2.84 13.55
N LEU A 132 5.51 3.33 14.74
CA LEU A 132 6.59 2.76 15.54
C LEU A 132 6.29 1.33 16.00
N ILE A 133 5.05 1.03 16.34
CA ILE A 133 4.58 -0.32 16.65
C ILE A 133 4.75 -1.24 15.42
N SER A 134 4.39 -0.77 14.22
CA SER A 134 4.65 -1.47 12.95
C SER A 134 6.10 -1.89 12.78
N LEU A 135 7.00 -0.92 12.98
CA LEU A 135 8.44 -1.10 12.79
C LEU A 135 9.02 -2.05 13.86
N LYS A 136 8.49 -2.00 15.08
CA LYS A 136 8.87 -2.91 16.16
C LYS A 136 8.46 -4.34 15.84
N CYS A 137 7.23 -4.54 15.39
CA CYS A 137 6.69 -5.85 15.06
C CYS A 137 7.29 -6.46 13.79
N THR A 138 7.73 -5.64 12.83
CA THR A 138 8.45 -6.09 11.63
C THR A 138 9.91 -6.46 11.94
N GLY A 139 10.39 -6.29 13.17
CA GLY A 139 11.76 -6.64 13.59
C GLY A 139 12.87 -5.74 13.03
N LYS A 140 12.53 -4.75 12.19
CA LYS A 140 13.47 -3.76 11.63
C LYS A 140 14.19 -2.95 12.71
N ILE A 141 13.60 -2.81 13.91
CA ILE A 141 14.14 -2.02 15.03
C ILE A 141 15.27 -2.72 15.81
N SER A 142 15.54 -4.02 15.59
CA SER A 142 16.28 -4.75 16.64
C SER A 142 17.81 -4.67 16.64
N LYS A 143 18.54 -4.26 15.58
CA LYS A 143 20.03 -4.26 15.65
C LYS A 143 20.82 -3.19 14.88
N ALA A 144 20.28 -2.51 13.87
CA ALA A 144 21.11 -1.68 12.98
C ALA A 144 20.86 -0.16 13.07
N GLU A 145 19.63 0.29 13.38
CA GLU A 145 19.29 1.71 13.35
C GLU A 145 18.40 2.11 14.54
N PRO A 146 18.70 3.22 15.24
CA PRO A 146 17.93 3.66 16.39
C PRO A 146 16.52 4.09 15.98
N ALA A 147 15.50 3.64 16.74
CA ALA A 147 14.09 4.03 16.55
C ALA A 147 13.87 5.55 16.50
N LEU A 148 14.77 6.31 17.14
CA LEU A 148 14.79 7.77 17.12
C LEU A 148 14.98 8.34 15.70
N MET A 149 15.70 7.64 14.83
CA MET A 149 15.88 8.04 13.43
C MET A 149 14.56 7.97 12.64
N TYR A 150 13.82 6.88 12.80
CA TYR A 150 12.49 6.70 12.21
C TYR A 150 11.49 7.72 12.75
N CYS A 151 11.51 7.98 14.06
CA CYS A 151 10.64 8.98 14.69
C CYS A 151 10.89 10.39 14.13
N LYS A 152 12.16 10.81 14.01
CA LYS A 152 12.48 12.12 13.44
C LYS A 152 12.18 12.20 11.94
N GLY A 153 12.40 11.12 11.18
CA GLY A 153 12.01 11.07 9.77
C GLY A 153 10.50 11.19 9.58
N PHE A 154 9.71 10.47 10.39
CA PHE A 154 8.25 10.54 10.41
C PHE A 154 7.76 11.94 10.80
N ALA A 155 8.32 12.53 11.86
CA ALA A 155 7.95 13.87 12.31
C ALA A 155 8.17 14.94 11.23
N ILE A 156 9.28 14.86 10.49
CA ILE A 156 9.56 15.78 9.37
C ILE A 156 8.56 15.56 8.24
N MET A 157 8.35 14.31 7.79
CA MET A 157 7.40 14.01 6.70
C MET A 157 5.97 14.43 7.06
N SER A 158 5.55 14.15 8.30
CA SER A 158 4.22 14.51 8.76
C SER A 158 4.04 16.02 8.91
N SER A 159 5.09 16.75 9.30
CA SER A 159 5.08 18.22 9.31
C SER A 159 4.96 18.79 7.90
N LEU A 160 5.68 18.20 6.94
CA LEU A 160 5.62 18.61 5.53
C LEU A 160 4.23 18.35 4.92
N ALA A 161 3.63 17.20 5.25
CA ALA A 161 2.26 16.87 4.88
C ALA A 161 1.25 17.86 5.51
N LEU A 162 1.44 18.22 6.78
CA LEU A 162 0.59 19.17 7.47
C LEU A 162 0.67 20.58 6.88
N ILE A 163 1.87 21.04 6.55
CA ILE A 163 2.09 22.32 5.85
C ILE A 163 1.41 22.28 4.47
N SER A 164 1.58 21.18 3.74
CA SER A 164 0.96 21.00 2.42
C SER A 164 -0.58 21.01 2.50
N PHE A 165 -1.12 20.35 3.52
CA PHE A 165 -2.57 20.33 3.77
C PHE A 165 -3.08 21.71 4.17
N TRP A 166 -2.36 22.44 5.04
CA TRP A 166 -2.72 23.79 5.46
C TRP A 166 -2.73 24.79 4.30
N ILE A 167 -1.73 24.74 3.42
CA ILE A 167 -1.66 25.59 2.22
C ILE A 167 -2.76 25.22 1.22
N GLY A 168 -2.99 23.93 0.98
CA GLY A 168 -4.03 23.45 0.07
C GLY A 168 -5.47 23.78 0.51
N ARG A 169 -5.66 24.25 1.75
CA ARG A 169 -6.97 24.68 2.29
C ARG A 169 -7.26 26.17 2.11
N ASN A 170 -6.31 26.93 1.57
CA ASN A 170 -6.53 28.30 1.13
C ASN A 170 -7.52 28.32 -0.05
N GLU A 171 -8.51 29.21 -0.07
CA GLU A 171 -9.49 29.29 -1.17
C GLU A 171 -8.82 29.61 -2.50
N TRP A 172 -7.82 30.50 -2.49
CA TRP A 172 -7.06 30.81 -3.71
C TRP A 172 -6.42 29.56 -4.33
N CYS A 173 -5.88 28.64 -3.51
CA CYS A 173 -5.32 27.38 -3.98
C CYS A 173 -6.42 26.41 -4.45
N SER A 174 -7.54 26.35 -3.72
CA SER A 174 -8.69 25.50 -4.07
C SER A 174 -9.30 25.89 -5.42
N ASP A 175 -9.40 27.18 -5.71
CA ASP A 175 -10.04 27.69 -6.92
C ASP A 175 -9.17 27.49 -8.18
N HIS A 176 -7.85 27.44 -8.02
CA HIS A 176 -6.90 27.19 -9.11
C HIS A 176 -6.53 25.71 -9.29
N GLY A 177 -7.21 24.79 -8.59
CA GLY A 177 -6.93 23.35 -8.66
C GLY A 177 -5.64 22.93 -7.95
N LEU A 178 -5.00 23.80 -7.17
CA LEU A 178 -3.84 23.49 -6.33
C LEU A 178 -4.29 22.81 -5.03
N GLY A 179 -4.79 21.59 -5.15
CA GLY A 179 -5.14 20.76 -4.02
C GLY A 179 -3.93 20.40 -3.15
N TYR A 180 -4.21 19.89 -1.94
CA TYR A 180 -3.17 19.45 -1.00
C TYR A 180 -2.20 18.42 -1.61
N ALA A 181 -2.68 17.57 -2.53
CA ALA A 181 -1.87 16.57 -3.22
C ALA A 181 -0.80 17.21 -4.13
N VAL A 182 -1.18 18.22 -4.91
CA VAL A 182 -0.26 18.93 -5.82
C VAL A 182 0.81 19.67 -5.02
N ILE A 183 0.39 20.39 -3.97
CA ILE A 183 1.31 21.09 -3.07
C ILE A 183 2.28 20.11 -2.40
N SER A 184 1.81 18.93 -1.97
CA SER A 184 2.65 17.90 -1.37
C SER A 184 3.71 17.37 -2.34
N ILE A 185 3.36 17.16 -3.63
CA ILE A 185 4.32 16.75 -4.66
C ILE A 185 5.37 17.85 -4.88
N ILE A 186 4.96 19.12 -4.94
CA ILE A 186 5.88 20.25 -5.08
C ILE A 186 6.87 20.30 -3.90
N PHE A 187 6.38 20.16 -2.67
CA PHE A 187 7.26 20.10 -1.49
C PHE A 187 8.19 18.88 -1.53
N GLY A 188 7.72 17.72 -1.97
CA GLY A 188 8.55 16.52 -2.13
C GLY A 188 9.66 16.72 -3.17
N MET A 189 9.35 17.35 -4.31
CA MET A 189 10.34 17.71 -5.32
C MET A 189 11.33 18.74 -4.81
N LEU A 190 10.86 19.78 -4.10
CA LEU A 190 11.71 20.79 -3.50
C LEU A 190 12.67 20.16 -2.49
N VAL A 191 12.16 19.29 -1.61
CA VAL A 191 12.97 18.55 -0.64
C VAL A 191 14.01 17.65 -1.32
N SER A 192 13.65 17.04 -2.44
CA SER A 192 14.54 16.17 -3.22
C SER A 192 15.63 16.94 -3.97
N ASN A 193 15.33 18.18 -4.37
CA ASN A 193 16.21 19.05 -5.15
C ASN A 193 17.13 19.93 -4.29
N PHE A 194 16.98 19.94 -2.95
CA PHE A 194 17.90 20.70 -2.11
C PHE A 194 19.33 20.14 -2.24
N PRO A 195 20.35 20.98 -2.54
CA PRO A 195 21.73 20.57 -2.82
C PRO A 195 22.53 20.08 -1.59
N GLY A 196 21.86 19.74 -0.49
CA GLY A 196 22.47 19.20 0.72
C GLY A 196 22.53 17.67 0.74
N LYS A 197 23.46 17.10 1.53
CA LYS A 197 23.44 15.66 1.85
C LYS A 197 22.06 15.32 2.44
N ARG A 198 21.28 14.49 1.73
CA ARG A 198 20.00 14.01 2.24
C ARG A 198 20.24 13.27 3.56
N PRO A 199 19.64 13.72 4.68
CA PRO A 199 19.83 13.03 5.93
C PRO A 199 19.33 11.59 5.79
N THR A 200 20.15 10.62 6.21
CA THR A 200 19.85 9.18 6.08
C THR A 200 18.50 8.79 6.69
N TRP A 201 18.07 9.55 7.70
CA TRP A 201 16.84 9.44 8.46
C TRP A 201 15.60 9.67 7.59
N LEU A 202 15.67 10.64 6.66
CA LEU A 202 14.58 10.95 5.74
C LEU A 202 14.49 9.89 4.63
N LEU A 203 15.65 9.37 4.21
CA LEU A 203 15.74 8.34 3.18
C LEU A 203 15.22 6.98 3.67
N MET A 204 15.37 6.66 4.96
CA MET A 204 14.76 5.47 5.56
C MET A 204 13.23 5.53 5.48
N VAL A 205 12.62 6.61 5.96
CA VAL A 205 11.16 6.76 5.97
C VAL A 205 10.59 6.85 4.54
N ALA A 206 11.32 7.49 3.62
CA ALA A 206 10.91 7.52 2.21
C ALA A 206 10.89 6.13 1.56
N LYS A 207 11.78 5.21 1.95
CA LYS A 207 11.78 3.82 1.47
C LYS A 207 10.58 3.02 1.99
N ASP A 208 10.03 3.39 3.14
CA ASP A 208 8.80 2.79 3.67
C ASP A 208 7.52 3.35 2.99
N GLY A 209 7.65 4.07 1.86
CA GLY A 209 6.51 4.55 1.05
C GLY A 209 5.53 3.43 0.62
N GLU A 210 6.04 2.22 0.39
CA GLU A 210 5.22 1.04 0.10
C GLU A 210 4.26 0.68 1.25
N PHE A 211 4.68 0.87 2.50
CA PHE A 211 3.83 0.65 3.65
C PHE A 211 2.72 1.70 3.73
N PHE A 212 3.06 2.97 3.49
CA PHE A 212 2.09 4.06 3.52
C PHE A 212 1.04 3.94 2.42
N ILE A 213 1.43 3.63 1.17
CA ILE A 213 0.47 3.48 0.07
C ILE A 213 -0.49 2.31 0.29
N LYS A 214 -0.03 1.20 0.89
CA LYS A 214 -0.88 0.04 1.24
C LYS A 214 -1.87 0.40 2.35
N CYS A 215 -1.42 1.07 3.41
CA CYS A 215 -2.30 1.57 4.46
C CYS A 215 -3.37 2.52 3.90
N SER A 216 -3.00 3.45 3.02
CA SER A 216 -3.94 4.39 2.40
C SER A 216 -4.98 3.67 1.53
N LEU A 217 -4.59 2.61 0.81
CA LEU A 217 -5.53 1.80 0.03
C LEU A 217 -6.56 1.09 0.91
N VAL A 218 -6.12 0.53 2.05
CA VAL A 218 -7.03 -0.10 3.02
C VAL A 218 -8.00 0.93 3.60
N LEU A 219 -7.53 2.12 3.94
CA LEU A 219 -8.40 3.21 4.43
C LEU A 219 -9.39 3.69 3.36
N LEU A 220 -9.00 3.74 2.10
CA LEU A 220 -9.89 4.12 1.00
C LEU A 220 -11.01 3.10 0.77
N ALA A 221 -10.71 1.81 0.96
CA ALA A 221 -11.71 0.75 0.81
C ALA A 221 -12.90 0.93 1.77
N VAL A 222 -12.71 1.55 2.94
CA VAL A 222 -13.75 1.69 3.97
C VAL A 222 -14.97 2.50 3.50
N GLU A 223 -14.84 3.37 2.49
CA GLU A 223 -15.95 4.15 1.91
C GLU A 223 -16.85 3.31 0.98
N PHE A 224 -17.07 2.03 1.31
CA PHE A 224 -17.86 1.09 0.50
C PHE A 224 -19.31 1.57 0.27
N SER A 225 -19.84 2.46 1.10
CA SER A 225 -21.18 3.05 0.91
C SER A 225 -21.25 3.94 -0.34
N VAL A 226 -20.18 4.68 -0.65
CA VAL A 226 -20.10 5.51 -1.86
C VAL A 226 -19.76 4.65 -3.08
N ILE A 227 -18.86 3.68 -2.90
CA ILE A 227 -18.50 2.71 -3.93
C ILE A 227 -19.71 1.84 -4.31
N GLY A 228 -20.58 1.47 -3.37
CA GLY A 228 -21.80 0.72 -3.67
C GLY A 228 -22.79 1.52 -4.54
N LYS A 229 -22.83 2.84 -4.41
CA LYS A 229 -23.75 3.71 -5.16
C LYS A 229 -23.26 4.06 -6.57
N PHE A 230 -21.96 4.23 -6.74
CA PHE A 230 -21.35 4.69 -8.00
C PHE A 230 -20.41 3.66 -8.64
N GLY A 231 -20.18 2.52 -7.99
CA GLY A 231 -19.14 1.57 -8.36
C GLY A 231 -19.40 0.92 -9.71
N TRP A 232 -20.66 0.65 -10.06
CA TRP A 232 -20.97 0.08 -11.37
C TRP A 232 -20.63 1.05 -12.52
N GLN A 233 -21.07 2.30 -12.38
CA GLN A 233 -20.79 3.34 -13.38
C GLN A 233 -19.30 3.65 -13.44
N ALA A 234 -18.62 3.75 -12.30
CA ALA A 234 -17.19 3.98 -12.22
C ALA A 234 -16.39 2.83 -12.83
N PHE A 235 -16.81 1.58 -12.62
CA PHE A 235 -16.16 0.39 -13.19
C PHE A 235 -16.26 0.38 -14.71
N VAL A 236 -17.44 0.64 -15.28
CA VAL A 236 -17.63 0.68 -16.74
C VAL A 236 -16.78 1.79 -17.37
N VAL A 237 -16.75 2.98 -16.75
CA VAL A 237 -15.94 4.10 -17.24
C VAL A 237 -14.45 3.81 -17.10
N SER A 238 -14.00 3.24 -15.99
CA SER A 238 -12.58 2.90 -15.80
C SER A 238 -12.12 1.78 -16.74
N TRP A 239 -12.96 0.77 -16.99
CA TRP A 239 -12.62 -0.36 -17.84
C TRP A 239 -12.42 0.04 -19.30
N ILE A 240 -13.20 0.99 -19.82
CA ILE A 240 -13.11 1.45 -21.21
C ILE A 240 -12.24 2.70 -21.32
N GLY A 241 -12.41 3.66 -20.41
CA GLY A 241 -11.71 4.93 -20.41
C GLY A 241 -10.21 4.80 -20.16
N SER A 242 -9.80 3.94 -19.21
CA SER A 242 -8.38 3.77 -18.89
C SER A 242 -7.56 3.20 -20.07
N PRO A 243 -7.95 2.08 -20.72
CA PRO A 243 -7.17 1.59 -21.85
C PRO A 243 -7.18 2.56 -23.03
N ILE A 244 -8.29 3.27 -23.27
CA ILE A 244 -8.36 4.24 -24.38
C ILE A 244 -7.44 5.45 -24.13
N ALA A 245 -7.42 5.96 -22.90
CA ALA A 245 -6.53 7.05 -22.49
C ALA A 245 -5.06 6.62 -22.51
N LEU A 246 -4.76 5.38 -22.10
CA LEU A 246 -3.40 4.82 -22.15
C LEU A 246 -2.91 4.71 -23.60
N ILE A 247 -3.73 4.16 -24.52
CA ILE A 247 -3.37 4.05 -25.95
C ILE A 247 -3.20 5.45 -26.56
N ALA A 248 -4.12 6.38 -26.30
CA ALA A 248 -4.03 7.74 -26.79
C ALA A 248 -2.78 8.46 -26.27
N GLY A 249 -2.49 8.35 -24.97
CA GLY A 249 -1.29 8.92 -24.35
C GLY A 249 -0.01 8.34 -24.93
N TYR A 250 0.04 7.02 -25.15
CA TYR A 250 1.17 6.35 -25.79
C TYR A 250 1.39 6.83 -27.24
N LEU A 251 0.33 6.93 -28.03
CA LEU A 251 0.39 7.42 -29.42
C LEU A 251 0.82 8.89 -29.48
N ILE A 252 0.31 9.74 -28.60
CA ILE A 252 0.69 11.16 -28.52
C ILE A 252 2.15 11.30 -28.07
N GLY A 253 2.58 10.55 -27.05
CA GLY A 253 3.95 10.58 -26.55
C GLY A 253 4.97 10.13 -27.59
N THR A 254 4.65 9.07 -28.34
CA THR A 254 5.55 8.54 -29.38
C THR A 254 5.52 9.35 -30.68
N ARG A 255 4.35 9.84 -31.10
CA ARG A 255 4.18 10.53 -32.40
C ARG A 255 4.41 12.05 -32.32
N SER A 256 3.93 12.71 -31.28
CA SER A 256 4.05 14.17 -31.13
C SER A 256 5.33 14.58 -30.40
N PHE A 257 5.65 13.90 -29.29
CA PHE A 257 6.83 14.26 -28.46
C PHE A 257 8.11 13.48 -28.81
N LYS A 258 8.03 12.49 -29.71
CA LYS A 258 9.16 11.64 -30.15
C LYS A 258 9.95 11.04 -28.97
N MET A 259 9.27 10.75 -27.86
CA MET A 259 9.88 10.12 -26.70
C MET A 259 10.06 8.61 -26.92
N GLY A 260 11.05 8.01 -26.23
CA GLY A 260 11.24 6.57 -26.24
C GLY A 260 9.97 5.83 -25.75
N PRO A 261 9.65 4.64 -26.29
CA PRO A 261 8.38 3.96 -26.04
C PRO A 261 8.16 3.65 -24.56
N GLN A 262 9.21 3.32 -23.81
CA GLN A 262 9.16 3.04 -22.38
C GLN A 262 8.80 4.29 -21.56
N LEU A 263 9.39 5.45 -21.89
CA LEU A 263 9.11 6.72 -21.22
C LEU A 263 7.69 7.20 -21.54
N ALA A 264 7.29 7.11 -22.81
CA ALA A 264 5.95 7.49 -23.25
C ALA A 264 4.87 6.62 -22.55
N LEU A 265 5.10 5.31 -22.44
CA LEU A 265 4.20 4.40 -21.75
C LEU A 265 4.13 4.71 -20.24
N LEU A 266 5.27 5.00 -19.59
CA LEU A 266 5.31 5.32 -18.16
C LEU A 266 4.55 6.62 -17.84
N ILE A 267 4.74 7.66 -18.66
CA ILE A 267 4.04 8.95 -18.50
C ILE A 267 2.53 8.76 -18.75
N ALA A 268 2.15 8.04 -19.82
CA ALA A 268 0.75 7.78 -20.16
C ALA A 268 0.04 6.95 -19.08
N ALA A 269 0.69 5.91 -18.56
CA ALA A 269 0.14 5.09 -17.48
C ALA A 269 -0.05 5.91 -16.19
N GLY A 270 0.94 6.73 -15.83
CA GLY A 270 0.86 7.66 -14.71
C GLY A 270 -0.35 8.59 -14.85
N SER A 271 -0.40 9.38 -15.92
CA SER A 271 -1.47 10.37 -16.12
C SER A 271 -2.87 9.77 -16.19
N THR A 272 -2.99 8.54 -16.68
CA THR A 272 -4.29 7.86 -16.79
C THR A 272 -4.82 7.41 -15.44
N TRP A 273 -3.94 6.89 -14.56
CA TRP A 273 -4.38 6.28 -13.30
C TRP A 273 -4.42 7.27 -12.13
N CYS A 274 -3.53 8.26 -12.11
CA CYS A 274 -3.47 9.26 -11.05
C CYS A 274 -4.07 10.62 -11.43
N GLY A 275 -4.49 10.80 -12.68
CA GLY A 275 -5.08 12.05 -13.20
C GLY A 275 -6.60 12.04 -13.36
N ALA A 276 -7.29 10.94 -13.02
CA ALA A 276 -8.74 10.79 -13.09
C ALA A 276 -9.44 11.12 -11.77
#